data_AF-W4M5Y1-F1
#
_entry.id   AF-W4M5Y1-F1
#
_cell.length_a   1.000
_cell.length_b   1.000
_cell.length_c   1.000
_cell.angle_alpha   90.00
_cell.angle_beta   90.00
_cell.angle_gamma   90.00
#
_symmetry.space_group_name_H-M   'P 1'
#
loop_
_entity.id
_entity.type
_entity.pdbx_description
1 polymer ?
#
loop_
_entity_poly.entity_id
_entity_poly.type
_entity_poly.pdbx_seq_one_letter_code
_entity_poly.pdbx_strand_id
1 'polypeptide(L)' 'MSAENGQLVTDFCNAWSRRDVDEILSYLAEDCFYHNIPMKPCVGHDRIRKFIEPFLKGAQSASFDIKHTASSGNQKGGQI' A
#
# COMPACT_ATOMS: atom_id res chain seq x y z
N MET A 1 -9.87 -2.93 16.33
CA MET A 1 -8.75 -1.96 16.39
C MET A 1 -7.40 -2.48 15.85
N SER A 2 -6.74 -3.52 16.39
CA SER A 2 -5.48 -4.04 15.77
C SER A 2 -5.73 -5.00 14.58
N ALA A 3 -6.74 -5.87 14.71
CA ALA A 3 -7.17 -6.78 13.65
C ALA A 3 -7.69 -6.04 12.40
N GLU A 4 -8.36 -4.90 12.58
CA GLU A 4 -8.85 -4.05 11.47
C GLU A 4 -7.70 -3.50 10.62
N ASN A 5 -6.64 -2.97 11.23
CA ASN A 5 -5.46 -2.47 10.50
C ASN A 5 -4.71 -3.59 9.78
N GLY A 6 -4.61 -4.77 10.41
CA GLY A 6 -4.00 -5.94 9.77
C GLY A 6 -4.81 -6.42 8.56
N GLN A 7 -6.13 -6.42 8.67
CA GLN A 7 -7.02 -6.76 7.56
C GLN A 7 -6.91 -5.74 6.43
N LEU A 8 -6.92 -4.43 6.74
CA LEU A 8 -6.77 -3.38 5.73
C LEU A 8 -5.47 -3.54 4.90
N VAL A 9 -4.34 -3.84 5.56
CA VAL A 9 -3.07 -4.09 4.86
C VAL A 9 -3.13 -5.37 4.03
N THR A 10 -3.81 -6.41 4.52
CA THR A 10 -4.00 -7.67 3.79
C THR A 10 -4.83 -7.43 2.52
N ASP A 11 -5.88 -6.63 2.61
CA ASP A 11 -6.76 -6.29 1.48
C ASP A 11 -6.01 -5.43 0.45
N PHE A 12 -5.21 -4.47 0.91
CA PHE A 12 -4.29 -3.71 0.06
C PHE A 12 -3.34 -4.63 -0.71
N CYS A 13 -2.67 -5.58 -0.04
CA CYS A 13 -1.78 -6.54 -0.70
C CYS A 13 -2.53 -7.41 -1.73
N ASN A 14 -3.75 -7.85 -1.41
CA ASN A 14 -4.56 -8.65 -2.33
C ASN A 14 -5.01 -7.87 -3.57
N ALA A 15 -5.18 -6.55 -3.48
CA ALA A 15 -5.57 -5.69 -4.60
C ALA A 15 -4.59 -5.73 -5.79
N TRP A 16 -3.31 -5.96 -5.52
CA TRP A 16 -2.31 -6.04 -6.58
C TRP A 16 -2.58 -7.15 -7.60
N SER A 17 -3.21 -8.24 -7.18
CA SER A 17 -3.53 -9.36 -8.08
C SER A 17 -4.57 -9.00 -9.14
N ARG A 18 -5.43 -8.03 -8.84
CA ARG A 18 -6.46 -7.50 -9.76
C ARG A 18 -5.88 -6.56 -10.81
N ARG A 19 -4.66 -6.05 -10.58
CA ARG A 19 -3.93 -5.11 -11.45
C ARG A 19 -4.72 -3.83 -11.78
N ASP A 20 -5.61 -3.43 -10.88
CA ASP A 20 -6.34 -2.17 -10.93
C ASP A 20 -5.57 -1.11 -10.14
N VAL A 21 -5.02 -0.12 -10.85
CA VAL A 21 -4.24 0.96 -10.23
C VAL A 21 -5.11 1.87 -9.39
N ASP A 22 -6.35 2.11 -9.80
CA ASP A 22 -7.28 2.98 -9.06
C ASP A 22 -7.63 2.33 -7.72
N GLU A 23 -7.86 1.02 -7.74
CA GLU A 23 -8.10 0.25 -6.53
C GLU A 23 -6.89 0.28 -5.58
N ILE A 24 -5.67 0.04 -6.09
CA ILE A 24 -4.46 0.08 -5.25
C ILE A 24 -4.27 1.46 -4.61
N LEU A 25 -4.47 2.53 -5.36
CA LEU A 25 -4.33 3.89 -4.85
C LEU A 25 -5.42 4.26 -3.84
N SER A 26 -6.61 3.65 -3.91
CA SER A 26 -7.70 3.90 -2.95
C SER A 26 -7.36 3.53 -1.50
N TYR A 27 -6.38 2.65 -1.29
CA TYR A 27 -5.87 2.30 0.05
C TYR A 27 -4.84 3.30 0.60
N LEU A 28 -4.36 4.24 -0.22
CA LEU A 28 -3.31 5.18 0.16
C LEU A 28 -3.92 6.56 0.43
N ALA A 29 -3.39 7.28 1.40
CA ALA A 29 -3.72 8.71 1.57
C ALA A 29 -3.31 9.51 0.32
N GLU A 30 -4.02 10.60 0.01
CA GLU A 30 -3.75 11.45 -1.16
C GLU A 30 -2.30 11.98 -1.19
N ASP A 31 -1.72 12.20 0.00
CA ASP A 31 -0.35 12.69 0.24
C ASP A 31 0.66 11.58 0.60
N CYS A 32 0.31 10.31 0.35
CA CYS A 32 1.13 9.15 0.72
C CYS A 32 2.60 9.28 0.24
N PHE A 33 3.53 9.02 1.16
CA PHE A 33 4.93 8.78 0.85
C PHE A 33 5.14 7.28 0.56
N TYR A 34 5.45 6.95 -0.68
CA TYR A 34 5.71 5.58 -1.13
C TYR A 34 7.17 5.43 -1.57
N HIS A 35 7.87 4.41 -1.06
CA HIS A 35 9.27 4.17 -1.38
C HIS A 35 9.52 2.70 -1.68
N ASN A 36 9.53 2.35 -2.97
CA ASN A 36 9.99 1.05 -3.42
C ASN A 36 11.52 1.06 -3.52
N ILE A 37 12.21 0.54 -2.51
CA ILE A 37 13.68 0.53 -2.46
C ILE A 37 14.23 -0.40 -3.56
N PRO A 38 15.23 0.03 -4.36
CA PRO A 38 16.09 1.22 -4.19
C PRO A 38 15.68 2.46 -5.01
N MET A 39 14.47 2.51 -5.58
CA MET A 39 14.00 3.61 -6.42
C MET A 39 13.79 4.89 -5.61
N LYS A 40 13.78 6.07 -6.27
CA LYS A 40 13.45 7.34 -5.60
C LYS A 40 12.03 7.31 -5.01
N PRO A 41 11.77 7.96 -3.87
CA PRO A 41 10.43 8.01 -3.29
C PRO A 41 9.45 8.76 -4.18
N CYS A 42 8.19 8.34 -4.13
CA CYS A 42 7.04 8.99 -4.73
C CYS A 42 6.18 9.61 -3.63
N VAL A 43 5.67 10.82 -3.85
CA VAL A 43 4.77 11.50 -2.92
C VAL A 43 3.48 11.85 -3.66
N GLY A 44 2.37 11.36 -3.11
CA GLY A 44 1.02 11.54 -3.61
C GLY A 44 0.64 10.64 -4.79
N HIS A 45 -0.67 10.44 -4.96
CA HIS A 45 -1.25 9.47 -5.90
C HIS A 45 -0.74 9.63 -7.34
N ASP A 46 -0.58 10.85 -7.83
CA ASP A 46 -0.10 11.10 -9.20
C ASP A 46 1.30 10.54 -9.46
N ARG A 47 2.22 10.69 -8.49
CA ARG A 47 3.59 10.17 -8.63
C ARG A 47 3.62 8.67 -8.47
N ILE A 48 2.83 8.14 -7.53
CA ILE A 48 2.71 6.70 -7.28
C ILE A 48 2.11 5.99 -8.49
N ARG A 49 1.06 6.54 -9.10
CA ARG A 49 0.45 6.04 -10.34
C ARG A 49 1.47 5.90 -11.46
N LYS A 50 2.21 6.98 -11.74
CA LYS A 50 3.26 7.00 -12.79
C LYS A 50 4.34 5.95 -12.57
N PHE A 51 4.55 5.52 -11.33
CA PHE A 51 5.48 4.45 -10.99
C PHE A 51 4.85 3.05 -11.14
N ILE A 52 3.66 2.82 -10.59
CA ILE A 52 3.04 1.48 -10.50
C ILE A 52 2.39 1.07 -11.82
N GLU A 53 1.76 1.98 -12.55
CA GLU A 53 1.00 1.66 -13.77
C GLU A 53 1.85 0.97 -14.86
N PRO A 54 3.04 1.46 -15.25
CA PRO A 54 3.89 0.75 -16.21
C PRO A 54 4.39 -0.59 -15.66
N PHE A 55 4.65 -0.68 -14.35
CA PHE A 55 5.06 -1.94 -13.71
C PHE A 55 3.97 -3.01 -13.84
N LEU A 56 2.71 -2.68 -13.52
CA LEU A 56 1.59 -3.62 -13.63
C LEU A 56 1.26 -3.99 -15.08
N LYS A 57 1.39 -3.04 -16.03
CA LYS A 57 1.22 -3.32 -17.47
C LYS A 57 2.25 -4.31 -18.00
N GLY A 58 3.48 -4.29 -17.47
CA GLY A 58 4.54 -5.22 -17.84
C GLY A 58 4.47 -6.58 -17.15
N ALA A 59 3.68 -6.71 -16.08
CA ALA A 59 3.65 -7.91 -15.26
C ALA A 59 2.58 -8.93 -15.72
N GLN A 60 2.96 -10.21 -15.81
CA GLN A 60 2.00 -11.30 -16.04
C GLN A 60 1.07 -11.49 -14.84
N SER A 61 1.59 -11.32 -13.63
CA SER A 61 0.87 -11.36 -12.37
C SER A 61 1.58 -10.48 -11.33
N ALA A 62 0.84 -10.03 -10.31
CA ALA A 62 1.38 -9.29 -9.18
C ALA A 62 0.63 -9.72 -7.92
N SER A 63 1.18 -10.68 -7.17
CA SER A 63 0.56 -11.19 -5.94
C SER A 63 1.55 -11.18 -4.78
N PHE A 64 1.03 -10.95 -3.58
CA PHE A 64 1.80 -11.06 -2.35
C PHE A 64 1.48 -12.39 -1.66
N ASP A 65 2.52 -13.12 -1.28
CA ASP A 65 2.42 -14.27 -0.38
C ASP A 65 2.77 -13.80 1.03
N ILE A 66 1.75 -13.44 1.81
CA ILE A 66 1.91 -12.87 3.15
C ILE A 66 2.32 -13.98 4.12
N LYS A 67 3.60 -14.02 4.49
CA LYS A 67 4.12 -15.02 5.45
C LYS A 67 3.79 -14.70 6.90
N HIS A 68 3.89 -13.42 7.26
CA HIS A 68 3.70 -12.95 8.63
C HIS A 68 3.15 -11.51 8.62
N THR A 69 2.21 -11.23 9.54
CA THR A 69 1.63 -9.89 9.75
C THR A 69 1.59 -9.59 11.25
N ALA A 70 1.95 -8.37 11.62
CA ALA A 70 1.81 -7.85 12.97
C ALA A 70 1.37 -6.39 12.92
N SER A 71 0.53 -5.97 13.87
CA SER A 71 0.09 -4.57 13.99
C SER A 71 0.20 -4.13 15.45
N SER A 72 0.72 -2.93 15.66
CA SER A 72 0.79 -2.27 16.97
C SER A 72 0.45 -0.79 16.76
N GLY A 73 -0.55 -0.30 17.49
CA GLY A 73 -0.98 1.09 17.37
C GLY A 73 -0.10 2.01 18.21
N ASN A 74 0.21 3.19 17.69
CA ASN A 74 0.75 4.27 18.50
C ASN A 74 -0.42 5.20 18.86
N GLN A 75 -1.03 5.02 20.04
CA GLN A 75 -1.97 6.02 20.53
C GLN A 75 -1.16 7.24 20.98
N LYS A 76 -1.49 8.44 20.48
CA LYS A 76 -1.03 9.66 21.15
C LYS A 76 -1.54 9.58 22.58
N GLY A 77 -0.61 9.44 23.54
CA GLY A 77 -0.95 9.41 24.95
C GLY A 77 -1.85 10.59 25.30
N GLY A 78 -2.93 10.30 26.03
CA GLY A 78 -3.84 11.32 26.54
C GLY A 78 -3.02 12.41 27.23
N GLN A 79 -3.28 13.64 26.84
CA GLN A 79 -2.78 14.83 27.49
C GLN A 79 -3.34 14.82 28.92
N ILE A 80 -2.50 14.48 29.90
CA ILE A 80 -2.71 14.82 31.32
C ILE A 80 -2.40 16.29 31.54
#